data_AF-A0A239L2Z8-F1
#
_entry.id   AF-A0A239L2Z8-F1
#
_cell.length_a   1.000
_cell.length_b   1.000
_cell.length_c   1.000
_cell.angle_alpha   90.00
_cell.angle_beta   90.00
_cell.angle_gamma   90.00
#
_symmetry.space_group_name_H-M   'P 1'
#
loop_
_entity.id
_entity.type
_entity.pdbx_description
1 polymer ?
#
loop_
_entity_poly.entity_id
_entity_poly.type
_entity_poly.pdbx_seq_one_letter_code
_entity_poly.pdbx_strand_id
1 'polypeptide(L)'
;MISMFTALNELGADRDGIRLFDHSSPDLLAYSTILMARDHDDDLRLVEGVYEWQEAPLVFLVDGNRLNADLDRLKRIRRILAMRGDAPYLGVVYPGRLDVYRIALDRHSLSKVRVDAGVADDETWLTFARLANLRPAAEINDRTWITGVILKLLDQAISSLKGDGGLSGEDAISLVGRALFMRFLADRGLLPSTGTIIGSDLWSVDIHRITSTVAVRFIIAA
;
A
#
# COMPACT_ATOMS: atom_id res chain seq x y z
N MET A 1 -5.12 22.43 21.26
CA MET A 1 -4.84 21.18 20.53
C MET A 1 -3.62 21.47 19.67
N ILE A 2 -2.47 20.86 19.94
CA ILE A 2 -1.24 21.09 19.17
C ILE A 2 -1.46 20.50 17.77
N SER A 3 -1.15 21.26 16.72
CA SER A 3 -1.32 20.79 15.35
C SER A 3 -0.31 19.67 15.03
N MET A 4 -0.69 18.71 14.19
CA MET A 4 0.19 17.64 13.68
C MET A 4 1.54 18.21 13.22
N PHE A 5 1.50 19.31 12.47
CA PHE A 5 2.66 20.02 11.98
C PHE A 5 3.61 20.48 13.10
N THR A 6 3.07 21.05 14.18
CA THR A 6 3.86 21.51 15.33
C THR A 6 4.56 20.34 16.02
N ALA A 7 3.85 19.23 16.24
CA ALA A 7 4.41 18.03 16.88
C ALA A 7 5.57 17.44 16.05
N LEU A 8 5.44 17.43 14.72
CA LEU A 8 6.51 16.95 13.83
C LEU A 8 7.74 17.86 13.84
N ASN A 9 7.53 19.18 13.88
CA ASN A 9 8.60 20.16 13.92
C ASN A 9 9.42 20.06 15.23
N GLU A 10 8.79 19.77 16.37
CA GLU A 10 9.49 19.50 17.64
C GLU A 10 10.39 18.25 17.57
N LEU A 11 10.01 17.27 16.75
CA LEU A 11 10.76 16.04 16.51
C LEU A 11 11.84 16.19 15.41
N GLY A 12 12.04 17.42 14.93
CA GLY A 12 13.03 17.78 13.90
C GLY A 12 12.67 17.37 12.49
N ALA A 13 11.37 17.27 12.18
CA ALA A 13 10.93 17.19 10.79
C ALA A 13 11.26 18.49 10.06
N ASP A 14 11.85 18.37 8.86
CA ASP A 14 11.94 19.49 7.94
C ASP A 14 10.55 19.85 7.41
N ARG A 15 10.20 21.13 7.44
CA ARG A 15 8.88 21.62 7.04
C ARG A 15 8.61 21.32 5.58
N ASP A 16 9.63 21.44 4.74
CA ASP A 16 9.52 21.19 3.31
C ASP A 16 9.38 19.69 2.98
N GLY A 17 9.62 18.81 3.95
CA GLY A 17 9.38 17.37 3.85
C GLY A 17 7.98 16.93 4.30
N ILE A 18 7.17 17.81 4.91
CA ILE A 18 5.86 17.43 5.42
C ILE A 18 4.81 17.58 4.31
N ARG A 19 4.07 16.50 4.03
CA ARG A 19 2.93 16.45 3.10
C ARG A 19 1.68 16.03 3.87
N LEU A 20 0.89 17.00 4.31
CA LEU A 20 -0.41 16.73 4.96
C LEU A 20 -1.51 16.53 3.90
N PHE A 21 -2.46 15.65 4.19
CA PHE A 21 -3.56 15.27 3.31
C PHE A 21 -4.86 16.03 3.57
N ASP A 22 -4.81 17.12 4.33
CA ASP A 22 -5.94 18.00 4.66
C ASP A 22 -6.16 19.11 3.63
N HIS A 23 -5.22 19.32 2.72
CA HIS A 23 -5.29 20.29 1.64
C HIS A 23 -4.94 19.63 0.29
N SER A 24 -5.39 20.23 -0.81
CA SER A 24 -5.02 19.79 -2.16
C SER A 24 -3.81 20.59 -2.65
N SER A 25 -2.73 19.91 -2.99
CA SER A 25 -1.51 20.49 -3.59
C SER A 25 -0.99 19.58 -4.71
N PRO A 26 -0.36 20.12 -5.78
CA PRO A 26 0.29 19.31 -6.82
C PRO A 26 1.28 18.28 -6.27
N ASP A 27 1.96 18.59 -5.16
CA ASP A 27 2.95 17.70 -4.54
C ASP A 27 2.32 16.42 -3.97
N LEU A 28 1.00 16.41 -3.78
CA LEU A 28 0.25 15.24 -3.32
C LEU A 28 -0.16 14.29 -4.45
N LEU A 29 0.12 14.60 -5.72
CA LEU A 29 -0.19 13.72 -6.84
C LEU A 29 0.44 12.34 -6.68
N ALA A 30 1.67 12.28 -6.12
CA ALA A 30 2.34 11.03 -5.80
C ALA A 30 1.47 10.14 -4.88
N TYR A 31 0.67 10.73 -4.00
CA TYR A 31 -0.17 10.08 -2.99
C TYR A 31 -1.67 10.04 -3.35
N SER A 32 -2.02 10.36 -4.60
CA SER A 32 -3.41 10.42 -5.07
C SER A 32 -4.21 9.15 -4.80
N THR A 33 -3.60 7.96 -4.93
CA THR A 33 -4.28 6.69 -4.65
C THR A 33 -4.68 6.54 -3.18
N ILE A 34 -3.85 7.02 -2.25
CA ILE A 34 -4.19 7.06 -0.82
C ILE A 34 -5.30 8.07 -0.59
N LEU A 35 -5.19 9.28 -1.18
CA LEU A 35 -6.20 10.33 -1.05
C LEU A 35 -7.57 9.86 -1.51
N MET A 36 -7.67 9.19 -2.67
CA MET A 36 -8.93 8.65 -3.18
C MET A 36 -9.49 7.51 -2.31
N ALA A 37 -8.61 6.67 -1.74
CA ALA A 37 -9.03 5.58 -0.87
C ALA A 37 -9.56 6.09 0.49
N ARG A 38 -9.05 7.23 1.00
CA ARG A 38 -9.55 7.87 2.24
C ARG A 38 -11.04 8.22 2.17
N ASP A 39 -11.59 8.46 0.98
CA ASP A 39 -13.02 8.79 0.85
C ASP A 39 -13.92 7.60 1.21
N HIS A 40 -13.42 6.37 1.07
CA HIS A 40 -14.21 5.14 1.21
C HIS A 40 -13.69 4.18 2.29
N ASP A 41 -12.48 4.42 2.83
CA ASP A 41 -11.85 3.59 3.84
C ASP A 41 -11.60 4.39 5.13
N ASP A 42 -12.36 4.05 6.17
CA ASP A 42 -12.26 4.71 7.47
C ASP A 42 -10.89 4.53 8.13
N ASP A 43 -10.18 3.43 7.90
CA ASP A 43 -8.85 3.21 8.45
C ASP A 43 -7.84 4.16 7.80
N LEU A 44 -7.91 4.36 6.48
CA LEU A 44 -7.05 5.31 5.78
C LEU A 44 -7.34 6.77 6.12
N ARG A 45 -8.57 7.11 6.53
CA ARG A 45 -8.89 8.48 7.02
C ARG A 45 -8.08 8.90 8.25
N LEU A 46 -7.47 7.95 8.96
CA LEU A 46 -6.55 8.23 10.07
C LEU A 46 -5.13 8.58 9.62
N VAL A 47 -4.77 8.27 8.37
CA VAL A 47 -3.50 8.70 7.78
C VAL A 47 -3.67 10.16 7.38
N GLU A 48 -2.97 11.04 8.09
CA GLU A 48 -3.05 12.49 7.93
C GLU A 48 -2.02 13.04 6.96
N GLY A 49 -1.00 12.25 6.64
CA GLY A 49 0.05 12.69 5.74
C GLY A 49 1.22 11.74 5.67
N VAL A 50 2.30 12.28 5.11
CA VAL A 50 3.57 11.60 4.95
C VAL A 50 4.71 12.60 5.16
N TYR A 51 5.75 12.15 5.84
CA TYR A 51 7.00 12.88 5.94
C TYR A 51 7.99 12.29 4.92
N GLU A 52 8.50 13.16 4.06
CA GLU A 52 9.54 12.89 3.08
C GLU A 52 10.92 13.28 3.64
N TRP A 53 11.92 12.47 3.33
CA TRP A 53 13.31 12.77 3.60
C TRP A 53 14.09 12.68 2.30
N GLN A 54 14.72 13.79 1.88
CA GLN A 54 15.42 13.90 0.60
C GLN A 54 14.52 13.46 -0.57
N GLU A 55 13.32 14.06 -0.66
CA GLU A 55 12.32 13.81 -1.72
C GLU A 55 11.77 12.37 -1.79
N ALA A 56 12.07 11.53 -0.79
CA ALA A 56 11.58 10.16 -0.71
C ALA A 56 10.69 9.96 0.53
N PRO A 57 9.53 9.29 0.40
CA PRO A 57 8.66 9.00 1.55
C PRO A 57 9.44 8.23 2.63
N LEU A 58 9.43 8.74 3.87
CA LEU A 58 10.08 8.10 5.00
C LEU A 58 9.06 7.52 5.98
N VAL A 59 8.05 8.31 6.36
CA VAL A 59 7.09 7.93 7.41
C VAL A 59 5.68 8.34 7.01
N PHE A 60 4.74 7.40 6.94
CA PHE A 60 3.31 7.74 6.94
C PHE A 60 2.86 8.15 8.33
N LEU A 61 2.04 9.19 8.42
CA LEU A 61 1.69 9.86 9.67
C LEU A 61 0.23 9.57 10.03
N VAL A 62 0.01 9.01 11.22
CA VAL A 62 -1.31 8.71 11.77
C VAL A 62 -1.54 9.53 13.03
N ASP A 63 -2.72 10.13 13.16
CA ASP A 63 -3.12 10.82 14.40
C ASP A 63 -3.39 9.80 15.52
N GLY A 64 -2.55 9.80 16.55
CA GLY A 64 -2.65 8.92 17.70
C GLY A 64 -3.85 9.19 18.60
N ASN A 65 -4.35 10.43 18.64
CA ASN A 65 -5.55 10.78 19.40
C ASN A 65 -6.80 10.21 18.70
N ARG A 66 -6.87 10.29 17.36
CA ARG A 66 -7.96 9.72 16.57
C ARG A 66 -7.91 8.19 16.50
N LEU A 67 -6.71 7.60 16.55
CA LEU A 67 -6.52 6.15 16.64
C LEU A 67 -7.10 5.57 17.94
N ASN A 68 -7.13 6.35 19.03
CA ASN A 68 -7.72 5.98 20.32
C ASN A 68 -7.21 4.62 20.85
N ALA A 69 -5.90 4.37 20.72
CA ALA A 69 -5.23 3.13 21.11
C ALA A 69 -5.78 1.84 20.45
N ASP A 70 -6.51 1.94 19.33
CA ASP A 70 -6.96 0.77 18.56
C ASP A 70 -5.81 0.12 17.79
N LEU A 71 -5.18 -0.87 18.44
CA LEU A 71 -4.03 -1.59 17.89
C LEU A 71 -4.39 -2.46 16.69
N ASP A 72 -5.62 -2.95 16.60
CA ASP A 72 -6.04 -3.78 15.47
C ASP A 72 -6.29 -2.94 14.23
N ARG A 73 -6.86 -1.74 14.41
CA ARG A 73 -6.93 -0.72 13.36
C ARG A 73 -5.55 -0.30 12.88
N LEU A 74 -4.60 -0.09 13.79
CA LEU A 74 -3.22 0.23 13.41
C LEU A 74 -2.57 -0.89 12.57
N LYS A 75 -2.82 -2.16 12.90
CA LYS A 75 -2.35 -3.31 12.09
C LYS A 75 -2.98 -3.32 10.70
N ARG A 76 -4.28 -2.99 10.56
CA ARG A 76 -4.95 -2.90 9.25
C ARG A 76 -4.35 -1.77 8.41
N ILE A 77 -4.20 -0.57 8.97
CA ILE A 77 -3.54 0.58 8.30
C ILE A 77 -2.14 0.20 7.84
N ARG A 78 -1.32 -0.37 8.73
CA ARG A 78 0.05 -0.82 8.40
C ARG A 78 0.06 -1.80 7.23
N ARG A 79 -0.89 -2.72 7.17
CA ARG A 79 -1.00 -3.70 6.08
C ARG A 79 -1.45 -3.07 4.77
N ILE A 80 -2.41 -2.14 4.79
CA ILE A 80 -2.86 -1.41 3.60
C ILE A 80 -1.69 -0.61 3.02
N LEU A 81 -0.97 0.14 3.85
CA LEU A 81 0.20 0.92 3.43
C LEU A 81 1.36 0.05 2.94
N ALA A 82 1.55 -1.14 3.52
CA ALA A 82 2.56 -2.11 3.06
C ALA A 82 2.32 -2.62 1.64
N MET A 83 1.08 -2.62 1.16
CA MET A 83 0.76 -3.01 -0.22
C MET A 83 1.23 -1.98 -1.24
N ARG A 84 1.42 -0.71 -0.84
CA ARG A 84 1.88 0.36 -1.73
C ARG A 84 3.41 0.44 -1.79
N GLY A 85 4.08 0.21 -0.66
CA GLY A 85 5.53 0.03 -0.60
C GLY A 85 6.37 1.30 -0.74
N ASP A 86 5.81 2.49 -0.48
CA ASP A 86 6.51 3.76 -0.75
C ASP A 86 7.30 4.29 0.43
N ALA A 87 6.84 4.04 1.67
CA ALA A 87 7.51 4.46 2.88
C ALA A 87 7.85 3.24 3.76
N PRO A 88 9.05 3.21 4.37
CA PRO A 88 9.48 2.11 5.24
C PRO A 88 8.80 2.11 6.61
N TYR A 89 8.23 3.24 7.04
CA TYR A 89 7.71 3.43 8.39
C TYR A 89 6.30 3.98 8.45
N LEU A 90 5.60 3.59 9.51
CA LEU A 90 4.34 4.14 9.99
C LEU A 90 4.59 4.80 11.34
N GLY A 91 4.33 6.10 11.43
CA GLY A 91 4.45 6.90 12.63
C GLY A 91 3.08 7.24 13.22
N VAL A 92 2.85 6.89 14.47
CA VAL A 92 1.68 7.32 15.24
C VAL A 92 2.10 8.54 16.06
N VAL A 93 1.52 9.68 15.72
CA VAL A 93 1.89 10.99 16.28
C VAL A 93 1.01 11.31 17.47
N TYR A 94 1.65 11.60 18.60
CA TYR A 94 1.06 12.17 19.80
C TYR A 94 1.73 13.52 20.08
N PRO A 95 1.12 14.39 20.90
CA PRO A 95 1.81 15.59 21.40
C PRO A 95 3.15 15.21 22.07
N GLY A 96 4.27 15.72 21.54
CA GLY A 96 5.63 15.48 22.05
C GLY A 96 6.17 14.05 21.90
N ARG A 97 5.47 13.14 21.20
CA ARG A 97 5.90 11.74 21.06
C ARG A 97 5.53 11.16 19.70
N LEU A 98 6.45 10.39 19.12
CA LEU A 98 6.23 9.62 17.90
C LEU A 98 6.50 8.14 18.16
N ASP A 99 5.47 7.31 17.99
CA ASP A 99 5.63 5.86 18.00
C ASP A 99 5.83 5.36 16.58
N VAL A 100 6.97 4.73 16.29
CA VAL A 100 7.34 4.32 14.93
C VAL A 100 7.27 2.81 14.77
N TYR A 101 6.71 2.36 13.65
CA TYR A 101 6.57 0.95 13.29
C TYR A 101 7.06 0.69 11.88
N ARG A 102 7.74 -0.43 11.64
CA ARG A 102 8.10 -0.87 10.28
C ARG A 102 6.86 -1.28 9.50
N ILE A 103 6.79 -0.81 8.25
CA ILE A 103 5.81 -1.25 7.27
C ILE A 103 6.37 -2.48 6.56
N ALA A 104 5.59 -3.56 6.55
CA ALA A 104 5.93 -4.80 5.88
C ALA A 104 4.67 -5.67 5.72
N LEU A 105 4.70 -6.55 4.72
CA LEU A 105 3.66 -7.51 4.35
C LEU A 105 3.60 -8.74 5.29
N ASP A 106 3.88 -8.54 6.57
CA ASP A 106 3.97 -9.61 7.57
C ASP A 106 2.80 -9.55 8.59
N ARG A 107 2.70 -10.59 9.43
CA ARG A 107 1.71 -10.67 10.52
C ARG A 107 2.34 -10.48 11.90
N HIS A 108 3.51 -9.86 11.98
CA HIS A 108 4.24 -9.64 13.22
C HIS A 108 3.44 -8.72 14.14
N SER A 109 3.58 -8.95 15.45
CA SER A 109 3.02 -8.07 16.48
C SER A 109 3.65 -6.68 16.39
N LEU A 110 2.89 -5.65 16.77
CA LEU A 110 3.36 -4.26 16.79
C LEU A 110 4.60 -4.08 17.67
N SER A 111 4.71 -4.84 18.76
CA SER A 111 5.90 -4.84 19.63
C SER A 111 7.17 -5.29 18.90
N LYS A 112 7.06 -6.22 17.94
CA LYS A 112 8.21 -6.77 17.21
C LYS A 112 8.67 -5.86 16.06
N VAL A 113 7.77 -5.00 15.58
CA VAL A 113 8.05 -4.07 14.47
C VAL A 113 8.21 -2.62 14.92
N ARG A 114 8.08 -2.35 16.23
CA ARG A 114 8.34 -1.03 16.81
C ARG A 114 9.81 -0.69 16.61
N VAL A 115 10.05 0.50 16.08
CA VAL A 115 11.39 1.04 15.83
C VAL A 115 11.72 1.99 16.95
N ASP A 116 12.78 1.69 17.67
CA ASP A 116 13.41 2.65 18.56
C ASP A 116 14.40 3.48 17.75
N ALA A 117 14.17 4.80 17.68
CA ALA A 117 15.09 5.72 17.01
C ALA A 117 16.39 5.92 17.82
N GLY A 118 16.45 5.43 19.06
CA GLY A 118 17.61 5.54 19.95
C GLY A 118 17.89 6.98 20.38
N VAL A 119 16.83 7.76 20.54
CA VAL A 119 16.90 9.20 20.85
C VAL A 119 16.55 9.42 22.30
N ALA A 120 17.41 10.15 23.03
CA ALA A 120 17.14 10.56 24.40
C ALA A 120 16.04 11.64 24.45
N ASP A 121 15.35 11.77 25.58
CA ASP A 121 14.21 12.70 25.72
C ASP A 121 14.60 14.16 25.43
N ASP A 122 15.84 14.56 25.76
CA ASP A 122 16.42 15.88 25.50
C ASP A 122 16.92 16.08 24.05
N GLU A 123 16.97 15.01 23.26
CA GLU A 123 17.42 14.99 21.87
C GLU A 123 16.30 14.65 20.88
N THR A 124 15.03 14.71 21.30
CA THR A 124 13.84 14.36 20.49
C THR A 124 13.80 15.01 19.10
N TRP A 125 14.43 16.17 18.92
CA TRP A 125 14.63 16.84 17.64
C TRP A 125 15.50 16.05 16.62
N LEU A 126 16.22 15.01 17.03
CA LEU A 126 17.00 14.12 16.15
C LEU A 126 16.18 12.96 15.58
N THR A 127 14.92 12.80 15.99
CA THR A 127 14.09 11.62 15.67
C THR A 127 14.06 11.31 14.18
N PHE A 128 13.68 12.28 13.34
CA PHE A 128 13.57 12.03 11.89
C PHE A 128 14.92 11.80 11.21
N ALA A 129 15.98 12.50 11.63
CA ALA A 129 17.32 12.28 11.12
C ALA A 129 17.84 10.87 11.47
N ARG A 130 17.58 10.39 12.69
CA ARG A 130 17.92 9.02 13.12
C ARG A 130 17.10 7.99 12.34
N LEU A 131 15.80 8.19 12.18
CA LEU A 131 14.97 7.31 11.36
C LEU A 131 15.43 7.26 9.90
N ALA A 132 15.87 8.37 9.32
CA ALA A 132 16.43 8.40 7.98
C ALA A 132 17.73 7.58 7.87
N ASN A 133 18.60 7.64 8.90
CA ASN A 133 19.84 6.86 8.95
C ASN A 133 19.61 5.37 9.27
N LEU A 134 18.59 5.07 10.08
CA LEU A 134 18.13 3.73 10.40
C LEU A 134 17.24 3.13 9.32
N ARG A 135 16.83 3.95 8.32
CA ARG A 135 16.04 3.52 7.16
C ARG A 135 16.61 2.17 6.77
N PRO A 136 15.81 1.09 6.75
CA PRO A 136 16.33 -0.22 6.42
C PRO A 136 17.03 -0.02 5.09
N ALA A 137 18.37 -0.08 5.10
CA ALA A 137 19.17 0.12 3.91
C ALA A 137 18.55 -0.86 2.95
N ALA A 138 17.92 -0.34 1.88
CA ALA A 138 17.03 -1.11 1.05
C ALA A 138 17.62 -2.49 0.96
N GLU A 139 16.98 -3.47 1.60
CA GLU A 139 17.29 -4.81 1.20
C GLU A 139 16.99 -4.71 -0.28
N ILE A 140 18.04 -4.77 -1.09
CA ILE A 140 17.99 -4.96 -2.54
C ILE A 140 17.16 -6.24 -2.86
N ASN A 141 16.73 -6.95 -1.82
CA ASN A 141 15.71 -7.95 -1.79
C ASN A 141 14.26 -7.45 -1.90
N ASP A 142 13.84 -6.20 -1.69
CA ASP A 142 12.40 -5.85 -1.79
C ASP A 142 11.90 -5.79 -3.23
N ARG A 143 12.72 -5.32 -4.18
CA ARG A 143 12.42 -5.51 -5.62
C ARG A 143 12.45 -6.99 -5.97
N THR A 144 13.35 -7.78 -5.40
CA THR A 144 13.48 -9.23 -5.65
C THR A 144 12.36 -10.04 -4.97
N TRP A 145 11.83 -9.57 -3.85
CA TRP A 145 10.79 -10.16 -3.02
C TRP A 145 9.42 -9.80 -3.56
N ILE A 146 9.16 -8.54 -3.90
CA ILE A 146 7.93 -8.14 -4.59
C ILE A 146 7.89 -8.77 -5.98
N THR A 147 8.99 -8.73 -6.73
CA THR A 147 9.06 -9.46 -8.02
C THR A 147 8.90 -10.96 -7.80
N GLY A 148 9.51 -11.54 -6.76
CA GLY A 148 9.40 -12.97 -6.44
C GLY A 148 7.99 -13.39 -6.00
N VAL A 149 7.29 -12.56 -5.23
CA VAL A 149 5.91 -12.77 -4.80
C VAL A 149 4.96 -12.60 -5.98
N ILE A 150 5.13 -11.56 -6.80
CA ILE A 150 4.33 -11.36 -8.02
C ILE A 150 4.54 -12.52 -8.98
N LEU A 151 5.79 -12.89 -9.26
CA LEU A 151 6.11 -14.03 -10.13
C LEU A 151 5.53 -15.33 -9.57
N LYS A 152 5.61 -15.55 -8.25
CA LYS A 152 5.03 -16.74 -7.61
C LYS A 152 3.50 -16.77 -7.69
N LEU A 153 2.82 -15.64 -7.53
CA LEU A 153 1.37 -15.54 -7.67
C LEU A 153 0.93 -15.73 -9.13
N LEU A 154 1.67 -15.17 -10.09
CA LEU A 154 1.45 -15.40 -11.52
C LEU A 154 1.67 -16.86 -11.89
N ASP A 155 2.76 -17.46 -11.42
CA ASP A 155 3.10 -18.87 -11.66
C ASP A 155 2.04 -19.79 -11.04
N GLN A 156 1.55 -19.48 -9.84
CA GLN A 156 0.44 -20.20 -9.21
C GLN A 156 -0.86 -20.06 -10.00
N ALA A 157 -1.21 -18.85 -10.46
CA ALA A 157 -2.41 -18.64 -11.27
C ALA A 157 -2.35 -19.39 -12.61
N ILE A 158 -1.21 -19.33 -13.30
CA ILE A 158 -0.97 -20.07 -14.54
C ILE A 158 -1.01 -21.58 -14.28
N SER A 159 -0.38 -22.06 -13.21
CA SER A 159 -0.37 -23.47 -12.83
C SER A 159 -1.77 -23.99 -12.50
N SER A 160 -2.59 -23.22 -11.78
CA SER A 160 -4.00 -23.57 -11.52
C SER A 160 -4.84 -23.59 -12.79
N LEU A 161 -4.62 -22.66 -13.72
CA LEU A 161 -5.32 -22.65 -15.02
C LEU A 161 -4.93 -23.84 -15.90
N LYS A 162 -3.66 -24.27 -15.84
CA LYS A 162 -3.19 -25.48 -16.53
C LYS A 162 -3.74 -26.76 -15.90
N GLY A 163 -3.75 -26.83 -14.56
CA GLY A 163 -4.22 -28.00 -13.82
C GLY A 163 -5.73 -28.13 -13.80
N ASP A 164 -6.40 -27.21 -13.10
CA ASP A 164 -7.85 -27.25 -12.85
C ASP A 164 -8.65 -26.80 -14.09
N GLY A 165 -8.07 -25.93 -14.92
CA GLY A 165 -8.69 -25.40 -16.14
C GLY A 165 -8.38 -26.20 -17.42
N GLY A 166 -7.43 -27.14 -17.38
CA GLY A 166 -7.02 -27.95 -18.53
C GLY A 166 -6.44 -27.16 -19.71
N LEU A 167 -6.01 -25.92 -19.49
CA LEU A 167 -5.50 -25.04 -20.54
C LEU A 167 -4.05 -25.37 -20.91
N SER A 168 -3.70 -25.13 -22.17
CA SER A 168 -2.30 -25.16 -22.59
C SER A 168 -1.50 -24.05 -21.88
N GLY A 169 -0.18 -24.21 -21.78
CA GLY A 169 0.66 -23.20 -21.12
C GLY A 169 0.56 -21.81 -21.77
N GLU A 170 0.46 -21.77 -23.10
CA GLU A 170 0.33 -20.53 -23.88
C GLU A 170 -1.03 -19.86 -23.65
N ASP A 171 -2.11 -20.64 -23.62
CA ASP A 171 -3.46 -20.12 -23.37
C ASP A 171 -3.62 -19.60 -21.94
N ALA A 172 -3.05 -20.30 -20.95
CA ALA A 172 -3.06 -19.87 -19.56
C ALA A 172 -2.30 -18.55 -19.37
N ILE A 173 -1.12 -18.40 -19.97
CA ILE A 173 -0.34 -17.16 -19.93
C ILE A 173 -1.12 -16.03 -20.62
N SER A 174 -1.66 -16.28 -21.81
CA SER A 174 -2.45 -15.30 -22.58
C SER A 174 -3.68 -14.82 -21.81
N LEU A 175 -4.38 -15.73 -21.14
CA LEU A 175 -5.56 -15.42 -20.34
C LEU A 175 -5.22 -14.57 -19.11
N VAL A 176 -4.16 -14.95 -18.37
CA VAL A 176 -3.68 -14.17 -17.21
C VAL A 176 -3.27 -12.76 -17.66
N GLY A 177 -2.52 -12.64 -18.76
CA GLY A 177 -2.14 -11.34 -19.33
C GLY A 177 -3.34 -10.46 -19.67
N ARG A 178 -4.38 -11.03 -20.30
CA ARG A 178 -5.62 -10.30 -20.63
C ARG A 178 -6.42 -9.90 -19.38
N ALA A 179 -6.46 -10.76 -18.36
CA ALA A 179 -7.12 -10.45 -17.09
C ALA A 179 -6.43 -9.27 -16.36
N LEU A 180 -5.10 -9.28 -16.31
CA LEU A 180 -4.31 -8.18 -15.74
C LEU A 180 -4.51 -6.88 -16.52
N PHE A 181 -4.56 -6.96 -17.85
CA PHE A 181 -4.84 -5.80 -18.69
C PHE A 181 -6.24 -5.23 -18.46
N MET A 182 -7.26 -6.09 -18.34
CA MET A 182 -8.62 -5.65 -18.00
C MET A 182 -8.68 -4.99 -16.62
N ARG A 183 -8.00 -5.53 -15.62
CA ARG A 183 -7.91 -4.90 -14.28
C ARG A 183 -7.22 -3.54 -14.35
N PHE A 184 -6.13 -3.43 -15.09
CA PHE A 184 -5.43 -2.16 -15.33
C PHE A 184 -6.35 -1.09 -15.97
N LEU A 185 -7.22 -1.49 -16.90
CA LEU A 185 -8.21 -0.58 -17.50
C LEU A 185 -9.30 -0.19 -16.49
N ALA A 186 -9.77 -1.14 -15.67
CA ALA A 186 -10.76 -0.89 -14.62
C ALA A 186 -10.27 0.13 -13.60
N ASP A 187 -9.03 -0.05 -13.12
CA ASP A 187 -8.41 0.80 -12.10
C ASP A 187 -8.25 2.26 -12.56
N ARG A 188 -8.25 2.53 -13.88
CA ARG A 188 -8.19 3.87 -14.45
C ARG A 188 -9.53 4.41 -14.94
N GLY A 189 -10.64 3.71 -14.68
CA GLY A 189 -11.95 4.10 -15.18
C GLY A 189 -12.04 4.10 -16.71
N LEU A 190 -11.19 3.33 -17.39
CA LEU A 190 -11.17 3.21 -18.85
C LEU A 190 -12.11 2.11 -19.35
N LEU A 191 -12.73 1.35 -18.44
CA LEU A 191 -13.80 0.43 -18.77
C LEU A 191 -15.13 1.19 -18.86
N PRO A 192 -15.96 0.91 -19.88
CA PRO A 192 -17.28 1.52 -20.00
C PRO A 192 -18.12 1.21 -18.75
N SER A 193 -18.71 2.24 -18.16
CA SER A 193 -19.70 2.11 -17.09
C SER A 193 -20.96 1.49 -17.69
N THR A 194 -21.05 0.17 -17.64
CA THR A 194 -22.21 -0.63 -18.07
C THR A 194 -22.57 -0.44 -19.55
N GLY A 195 -22.01 -1.27 -20.42
CA GLY A 195 -22.45 -1.34 -21.81
C GLY A 195 -21.75 -2.44 -22.59
N THR A 196 -22.41 -3.59 -22.68
CA THR A 196 -22.26 -4.66 -23.69
C THR A 196 -20.85 -4.86 -24.26
N ILE A 197 -20.12 -5.86 -23.77
CA ILE A 197 -19.05 -6.47 -24.56
C ILE A 197 -19.73 -7.25 -25.69
N ILE A 198 -19.97 -6.60 -26.83
CA ILE A 198 -20.38 -7.29 -28.06
C ILE A 198 -19.14 -8.02 -28.56
N GLY A 199 -19.08 -9.33 -28.28
CA GLY A 199 -18.12 -10.21 -28.92
C GLY A 199 -18.52 -10.40 -30.38
N SER A 200 -17.92 -9.65 -31.30
CA SER A 200 -17.98 -9.96 -32.72
C SER A 200 -16.86 -10.94 -33.08
N ASP A 201 -17.24 -12.21 -33.23
CA ASP A 201 -16.75 -13.21 -34.20
C ASP A 201 -15.27 -13.63 -34.25
N LEU A 202 -14.50 -13.54 -33.14
CA LEU A 202 -13.14 -14.14 -33.11
C LEU A 202 -12.82 -15.01 -31.88
N TRP A 203 -13.80 -15.37 -31.07
CA TRP A 203 -13.61 -16.32 -29.98
C TRP A 203 -14.64 -17.44 -30.08
N SER A 204 -14.35 -18.51 -30.83
CA SER A 204 -15.04 -19.78 -30.58
C SER A 204 -14.30 -20.51 -29.47
N VAL A 205 -14.27 -19.92 -28.27
CA VAL A 205 -13.95 -20.63 -27.03
C VAL A 205 -15.29 -20.84 -26.33
N ASP A 206 -15.68 -22.11 -26.25
CA ASP A 206 -16.95 -22.57 -25.73
C ASP A 206 -17.08 -22.19 -24.24
N ILE A 207 -17.65 -21.01 -23.95
CA ILE A 207 -17.69 -20.40 -22.60
C ILE A 207 -18.54 -21.24 -21.64
N HIS A 208 -19.39 -22.14 -22.14
CA HIS A 208 -20.17 -23.05 -21.30
C HIS A 208 -19.33 -24.09 -20.55
N ARG A 209 -18.03 -24.23 -20.85
CA ARG A 209 -17.10 -25.07 -20.08
C ARG A 209 -16.26 -24.32 -19.05
N ILE A 210 -16.27 -22.98 -19.05
CA ILE A 210 -15.45 -22.13 -18.15
C ILE A 210 -16.34 -21.44 -17.09
N THR A 211 -17.58 -21.89 -16.90
CA THR A 211 -18.47 -21.41 -15.83
C THR A 211 -18.38 -22.21 -14.53
N SER A 212 -17.46 -23.17 -14.42
CA SER A 212 -17.16 -23.87 -13.17
C SER A 212 -15.90 -23.31 -12.50
N THR A 213 -16.14 -22.36 -11.59
CA THR A 213 -15.51 -22.26 -10.26
C THR A 213 -14.22 -21.44 -10.06
N VAL A 214 -13.43 -21.03 -11.06
CA VAL A 214 -12.14 -20.36 -10.77
C VAL A 214 -12.03 -18.90 -11.25
N ALA A 215 -12.57 -18.54 -12.41
CA ALA A 215 -12.30 -17.23 -13.02
C ALA A 215 -13.01 -16.03 -12.34
N VAL A 216 -14.22 -16.23 -11.81
CA VAL A 216 -15.00 -15.15 -11.18
C VAL A 216 -14.47 -14.79 -9.78
N ARG A 217 -13.78 -15.72 -9.10
CA ARG A 217 -13.20 -15.46 -7.78
C ARG A 217 -11.99 -14.54 -7.80
N PHE A 218 -11.24 -14.51 -8.89
CA PHE A 218 -10.07 -13.62 -9.02
C PHE A 218 -10.43 -12.15 -9.25
N ILE A 219 -11.62 -11.87 -9.79
CA ILE A 219 -12.07 -10.51 -10.08
C ILE A 219 -12.71 -9.84 -8.86
N ILE A 220 -13.27 -10.63 -7.93
CA ILE A 220 -14.08 -10.11 -6.81
C ILE A 220 -13.31 -10.12 -5.46
N ALA A 221 -12.20 -10.85 -5.34
CA ALA A 221 -11.52 -11.05 -4.06
C ALA A 221 -10.18 -10.29 -3.86
N ALA A 222 -9.86 -9.28 -4.69
CA ALA A 222 -8.64 -8.48 -4.57
C ALA A 222 -8.86 -6.97 -4.75
#